data_AF-A0A837I0R9-F1
#
_entry.id   AF-A0A837I0R9-F1
#
_cell.length_a   1.000
_cell.length_b   1.000
_cell.length_c   1.000
_cell.angle_alpha   90.00
_cell.angle_beta   90.00
_cell.angle_gamma   90.00
#
_symmetry.space_group_name_H-M   'P 1'
#
loop_
_entity.id
_entity.type
_entity.pdbx_description
1 polymer ?
#
loop_
_entity_poly.entity_id
_entity_poly.type
_entity_poly.pdbx_seq_one_letter_code
_entity_poly.pdbx_strand_id
1 'polypeptide(L)' 'MNIEEQKKELEELIKKLIALGEDADELNFWTEMFDTMDEGARSKLLSNLSKEATDLEKA' A
#
# COMPACT_ATOMS: atom_id res chain seq x y z
N MET A 1 -3.80 13.07 -8.21
CA MET A 1 -4.62 12.15 -7.43
C MET A 1 -4.86 12.82 -6.09
N ASN A 2 -6.09 12.90 -5.61
CA ASN A 2 -6.34 13.45 -4.27
C ASN A 2 -6.03 12.41 -3.19
N ILE A 3 -5.98 12.82 -1.92
CA ILE A 3 -5.63 11.91 -0.81
C ILE A 3 -6.60 10.74 -0.68
N GLU A 4 -7.89 10.95 -0.95
CA GLU A 4 -8.92 9.90 -0.88
C GLU A 4 -8.73 8.82 -1.95
N GLU A 5 -8.37 9.23 -3.16
CA GLU A 5 -8.03 8.32 -4.26
C GLU A 5 -6.75 7.52 -3.94
N GLN A 6 -5.72 8.19 -3.41
CA GLN A 6 -4.47 7.55 -2.99
C GLN A 6 -4.70 6.55 -1.85
N LYS A 7 -5.60 6.86 -0.91
CA LYS A 7 -5.94 5.97 0.21
C LYS A 7 -6.69 4.72 -0.25
N LYS A 8 -7.62 4.88 -1.20
CA LYS A 8 -8.27 3.73 -1.85
C LYS A 8 -7.28 2.84 -2.58
N GLU A 9 -6.32 3.43 -3.28
CA GLU A 9 -5.25 2.67 -3.93
C GLU A 9 -4.42 1.88 -2.90
N LEU A 10 -4.08 2.50 -1.77
CA LEU A 10 -3.39 1.81 -0.66
C LEU A 10 -4.21 0.62 -0.14
N GLU A 11 -5.50 0.81 0.14
CA GLU A 11 -6.38 -0.25 0.65
C GLU A 11 -6.47 -1.45 -0.31
N GLU A 12 -6.54 -1.19 -1.62
CA GLU A 12 -6.56 -2.25 -2.64
C GLU A 12 -5.21 -2.97 -2.76
N LEU A 13 -4.10 -2.23 -2.68
CA LEU A 13 -2.75 -2.83 -2.65
C LEU A 13 -2.54 -3.70 -1.41
N ILE A 14 -2.97 -3.25 -0.23
CA ILE A 14 -2.87 -4.03 1.01
C ILE A 14 -3.68 -5.32 0.91
N LYS A 15 -4.93 -5.25 0.44
CA LYS A 15 -5.75 -6.47 0.23
C LYS A 15 -5.06 -7.45 -0.71
N LYS A 16 -4.46 -6.95 -1.79
CA LYS A 16 -3.74 -7.77 -2.76
C LYS A 16 -2.52 -8.44 -2.12
N LEU A 17 -1.70 -7.69 -1.39
CA LEU A 17 -0.51 -8.22 -0.71
C LEU A 17 -0.86 -9.28 0.35
N ILE A 18 -1.90 -9.05 1.15
CA ILE A 18 -2.41 -10.04 2.11
C ILE A 18 -2.85 -11.32 1.39
N ALA A 19 -3.53 -11.20 0.23
CA ALA A 19 -3.92 -12.35 -0.57
C ALA A 19 -2.71 -13.11 -1.16
N LEU A 20 -1.57 -12.43 -1.31
CA LEU A 20 -0.30 -13.02 -1.75
C LEU A 20 0.53 -13.62 -0.59
N GLY A 21 0.06 -13.50 0.66
CA GLY A 21 0.67 -14.14 1.82
C GLY A 21 1.46 -13.20 2.74
N GLU A 22 1.43 -11.88 2.48
CA GLU A 22 2.05 -10.88 3.36
C GLU A 22 1.29 -10.70 4.68
N ASP A 23 1.98 -10.16 5.69
CA ASP A 23 1.44 -9.95 7.02
C ASP A 23 0.41 -8.79 7.05
N ALA A 24 -0.82 -9.11 7.45
CA ALA A 24 -1.91 -8.15 7.48
C ALA A 24 -1.73 -7.07 8.56
N ASP A 25 -1.13 -7.39 9.70
CA ASP A 25 -0.95 -6.44 10.81
C ASP A 25 0.13 -5.40 10.42
N GLU A 26 1.22 -5.85 9.80
CA GLU A 26 2.25 -4.94 9.28
C GLU A 26 1.71 -4.04 8.16
N LEU A 27 0.88 -4.58 7.27
CA LEU A 27 0.30 -3.79 6.18
C LEU A 27 -0.76 -2.79 6.65
N ASN A 28 -1.59 -3.16 7.63
CA ASN A 28 -2.62 -2.26 8.16
C ASN A 28 -2.04 -1.06 8.92
N PHE A 29 -0.85 -1.18 9.51
CA PHE A 29 -0.13 -0.05 10.08
C PHE A 29 0.05 1.10 9.06
N TRP A 30 0.29 0.77 7.80
CA TRP A 30 0.46 1.78 6.75
C TRP A 30 -0.83 2.53 6.44
N THR A 31 -1.99 1.89 6.55
CA THR A 31 -3.30 2.54 6.41
C THR A 31 -3.52 3.59 7.51
N GLU A 32 -3.14 3.27 8.74
CA GLU A 32 -3.26 4.19 9.88
C GLU A 32 -2.33 5.40 9.75
N MET A 33 -1.10 5.16 9.27
CA MET A 33 -0.10 6.22 9.12
C MET A 33 -0.36 7.13 7.92
N PHE A 34 -1.11 6.67 6.91
CA PHE A 34 -1.22 7.31 5.61
C PHE A 34 -1.66 8.78 5.63
N ASP A 35 -2.65 9.12 6.47
CA ASP A 35 -3.21 10.46 6.57
C ASP A 35 -2.22 11.45 7.22
N THR A 36 -1.22 10.94 7.93
CA THR A 36 -0.18 11.75 8.59
C THR A 36 1.04 12.01 7.69
N MET A 37 1.15 11.28 6.58
CA MET A 37 2.27 11.40 5.65
C MET A 37 2.14 12.65 4.78
N ASP A 38 3.25 13.14 4.24
CA ASP A 38 3.21 14.10 3.13
C ASP A 38 2.94 13.39 1.78
N GLU A 39 2.65 14.17 0.74
CA GLU A 39 2.32 13.62 -0.59
C GLU A 39 3.47 12.80 -1.20
N GLY A 40 4.72 13.19 -0.97
CA GLY A 40 5.89 12.48 -1.47
C GLY A 40 6.05 11.11 -0.80
N ALA A 41 5.88 11.06 0.52
CA ALA A 41 5.90 9.84 1.31
C ALA A 41 4.77 8.88 0.92
N ARG A 42 3.53 9.39 0.78
CA ARG A 42 2.39 8.60 0.28
C ARG A 42 2.68 7.99 -1.09
N SER A 43 3.17 8.80 -2.02
CA SER A 43 3.47 8.35 -3.39
C SER A 43 4.56 7.28 -3.42
N LYS A 44 5.58 7.42 -2.56
CA LYS A 44 6.66 6.44 -2.44
C LYS A 44 6.18 5.12 -1.83
N LEU A 45 5.34 5.18 -0.80
CA LEU A 45 4.71 3.99 -0.20
C LEU A 45 3.91 3.21 -1.25
N LEU A 46 3.00 3.87 -1.95
CA LEU A 46 2.19 3.26 -3.02
C LEU A 46 3.08 2.60 -4.09
N SER A 47 4.12 3.30 -4.54
CA SER A 47 5.06 2.74 -5.53
C SER A 47 5.80 1.50 -5.01
N ASN A 48 6.17 1.47 -3.72
CA ASN A 48 6.87 0.33 -3.13
C ASN A 48 5.94 -0.88 -3.02
N LEU A 49 4.75 -0.71 -2.46
CA LEU A 49 3.76 -1.79 -2.30
C LEU A 49 3.30 -2.34 -3.66
N SER A 50 3.13 -1.47 -4.65
CA SER A 50 2.79 -1.88 -6.02
C SER A 50 3.90 -2.73 -6.67
N LYS A 51 5.17 -2.35 -6.45
CA LYS A 51 6.31 -3.13 -6.91
C LYS A 51 6.35 -4.50 -6.22
N GLU A 52 6.19 -4.53 -4.91
CA GLU A 52 6.19 -5.76 -4.12
C GLU A 52 5.08 -6.72 -4.56
N ALA A 53 3.87 -6.22 -4.77
CA ALA A 53 2.76 -7.03 -5.29
C ALA A 53 3.08 -7.61 -6.68
N THR A 54 3.76 -6.84 -7.53
CA THR A 54 4.19 -7.30 -8.87
C THR A 54 5.31 -8.35 -8.79
N ASP A 55 6.23 -8.21 -7.84
CA ASP A 55 7.34 -9.14 -7.65
C ASP A 55 6.81 -10.48 -7.09
N LEU A 56 5.88 -10.45 -6.14
CA LEU A 56 5.21 -11.62 -5.58
C LEU A 56 4.34 -12.37 -6.60
N GLU A 57 3.63 -11.67 -7.49
CA GLU A 57 2.84 -12.31 -8.56
C GLU A 57 3.69 -13.10 -9.58
N LYS A 58 4.99 -12.79 -9.66
CA LYS A 58 5.93 -13.42 -10.61
C LYS A 58 6.77 -14.53 -9.98
N ALA A 59 6.73 -14.67 -8.65
CA ALA A 59 7.48 -15.68 -7.90
C ALA A 59 6.81 -17.06 -8.01
#